data_AF-A0A3B5LBI4-F1
#
_entry.id   AF-A0A3B5LBI4-F1
#
_cell.length_a   1.000
_cell.length_b   1.000
_cell.length_c   1.000
_cell.angle_alpha   90.00
_cell.angle_beta   90.00
_cell.angle_gamma   90.00
#
_symmetry.space_group_name_H-M   'P 1'
#
loop_
_entity.id
_entity.type
_entity.pdbx_description
1 polymer ?
#
loop_
_entity_poly.entity_id
_entity_poly.type
_entity_poly.pdbx_seq_one_letter_code
_entity_poly.pdbx_strand_id
1 'polypeptide(L)'
;MVKARFELTKNKFQDEVKSGLQPLSFGSPSKTILELYPVDYKVIVYLYLSDSLILSSGLTHQYRFFSQPLTWTAAQAYCRQTHADLATVENSEELGLLMDTLQSAGYGSDVWIGLYSEIDWKWSDAYTGTGADYRHWRSDYNEPDFHYSIEFCVMFAYYADWYDVSCSDNRQFVCYKG
;
A
#
# COMPACT_ATOMS: atom_id res chain seq x y z
N MET A 1 7.87 -14.91 38.14
CA MET A 1 7.13 -13.95 38.98
C MET A 1 6.97 -12.67 38.18
N VAL A 2 5.74 -12.18 38.15
CA VAL A 2 5.14 -11.10 37.35
C VAL A 2 6.09 -9.95 36.96
N LYS A 3 6.14 -9.62 35.66
CA LYS A 3 6.55 -8.28 35.21
C LYS A 3 5.39 -7.65 34.45
N ALA A 4 4.60 -6.86 35.15
CA ALA A 4 3.59 -5.98 34.60
C ALA A 4 4.09 -4.53 34.77
N ARG A 5 4.29 -3.88 33.62
CA ARG A 5 3.92 -2.52 33.20
C ARG A 5 3.81 -1.44 34.30
N PHE A 6 4.47 -0.29 34.09
CA PHE A 6 3.85 1.05 34.15
C PHE A 6 4.75 2.08 33.43
N GLU A 7 4.14 2.78 32.48
CA GLU A 7 4.62 4.04 31.90
C GLU A 7 4.45 5.16 32.92
N LEU A 8 5.42 6.06 33.04
CA LEU A 8 5.19 7.41 33.55
C LEU A 8 5.93 8.43 32.66
N THR A 9 5.14 9.40 32.22
CA THR A 9 5.36 10.41 31.17
C THR A 9 6.33 11.54 31.57
N LYS A 10 6.96 12.12 30.54
CA LYS A 10 8.06 13.11 30.45
C LYS A 10 8.06 14.41 31.32
N ASN A 11 7.16 14.60 32.28
CA ASN A 11 7.00 15.89 32.98
C ASN A 11 7.49 15.91 34.44
N LYS A 12 8.71 15.45 34.72
CA LYS A 12 9.33 15.70 36.04
C LYS A 12 10.86 15.86 36.05
N PHE A 13 11.46 16.19 34.91
CA PHE A 13 12.93 16.36 34.81
C PHE A 13 13.39 17.83 34.99
N GLN A 14 12.48 18.76 35.28
CA GLN A 14 12.79 20.19 35.42
C GLN A 14 12.87 20.71 36.87
N ASP A 15 12.61 19.88 37.88
CA ASP A 15 12.58 20.34 39.29
C ASP A 15 13.74 19.88 40.18
N GLU A 16 14.70 19.08 39.68
CA GLU A 16 15.86 18.62 40.49
C GLU A 16 17.19 19.35 40.23
N VAL A 17 17.16 20.50 39.54
CA VAL A 17 18.36 21.34 39.32
C VAL A 17 18.64 22.31 40.49
N LYS A 18 17.93 22.20 41.64
CA LYS A 18 18.14 23.07 42.81
C LYS A 18 18.30 22.30 44.14
N SER A 19 19.47 21.72 44.36
CA SER A 19 20.06 21.60 45.71
C SER A 19 21.55 21.27 45.60
N GLY A 20 22.41 22.25 45.86
CA GLY A 20 23.86 22.13 45.70
C GLY A 20 24.52 21.12 46.65
N LEU A 21 25.35 20.25 46.08
CA LEU A 21 26.39 19.47 46.74
C LEU A 21 27.60 19.38 45.79
N GLN A 22 28.78 19.81 46.25
CA GLN A 22 30.11 19.53 45.66
C GLN A 22 30.77 18.34 46.42
N PRO A 23 31.97 17.85 46.04
CA PRO A 23 32.29 17.04 44.87
C PRO A 23 32.86 15.66 45.29
N LEU A 24 32.70 14.61 44.46
CA LEU A 24 33.45 13.37 44.63
C LEU A 24 34.53 13.25 43.56
N SER A 25 35.78 13.33 43.98
CA SER A 25 36.96 13.05 43.16
C SER A 25 37.15 11.55 43.01
N PHE A 26 37.14 11.03 41.79
CA PHE A 26 37.82 9.80 41.42
C PHE A 26 38.47 9.97 40.03
N GLY A 27 39.65 9.36 39.87
CA GLY A 27 40.68 9.73 38.91
C GLY A 27 40.38 9.52 37.42
N SER A 28 41.18 10.21 36.61
CA SER A 28 41.28 10.17 35.14
C SER A 28 42.11 8.95 34.64
N PRO A 29 42.24 8.67 33.32
CA PRO A 29 41.38 8.89 32.15
C PRO A 29 41.17 7.62 31.29
N SER A 30 39.95 7.36 30.79
CA SER A 30 39.79 6.83 29.41
C SER A 30 38.36 6.96 28.89
N LYS A 31 38.19 7.96 28.03
CA LYS A 31 37.34 8.03 26.83
C LYS A 31 35.94 7.38 26.87
N THR A 32 34.98 8.25 27.16
CA THR A 32 33.70 8.48 26.45
C THR A 32 32.98 7.26 25.87
N ILE A 33 31.97 6.77 26.59
CA ILE A 33 30.84 6.03 26.01
C ILE A 33 29.90 7.07 25.38
N LEU A 34 29.80 7.10 24.06
CA LEU A 34 28.74 7.82 23.35
C LEU A 34 27.48 6.95 23.39
N GLU A 35 26.56 7.25 24.30
CA GLU A 35 25.19 6.77 24.17
C GLU A 35 24.54 7.47 22.97
N LEU A 36 24.35 6.71 21.89
CA LEU A 36 23.63 7.18 20.71
C LEU A 36 22.13 7.09 21.01
N TYR A 37 21.49 8.24 21.23
CA TYR A 37 20.04 8.34 21.19
C TYR A 37 19.57 8.15 19.74
N PRO A 38 18.49 7.40 19.48
CA PRO A 38 17.97 7.24 18.14
C PRO A 38 17.29 8.55 17.72
N VAL A 39 17.96 9.30 16.85
CA VAL A 39 17.34 10.40 16.08
C VAL A 39 17.28 9.92 14.64
N ASP A 40 16.08 9.53 14.23
CA ASP A 40 15.66 9.15 12.89
C ASP A 40 16.50 8.09 12.14
N TYR A 41 15.79 7.05 11.70
CA TYR A 41 16.25 5.86 10.99
C TYR A 41 16.93 6.20 9.66
N LYS A 42 18.19 6.64 9.71
CA LYS A 42 19.13 6.49 8.59
C LYS A 42 20.31 5.69 9.09
N VAL A 43 20.19 4.36 8.97
CA VAL A 43 21.33 3.45 9.13
C VAL A 43 22.24 3.67 7.92
N ILE A 44 23.12 4.68 8.01
CA ILE A 44 24.20 4.88 7.04
C ILE A 44 25.32 3.91 7.43
N VAL A 45 25.35 2.74 6.79
CA VAL A 45 26.45 1.79 6.92
C VAL A 45 27.65 2.35 6.16
N TYR A 46 28.59 2.97 6.88
CA TYR A 46 29.86 3.41 6.31
C TYR A 46 30.82 2.22 6.15
N LEU A 47 30.92 1.66 4.95
CA LEU A 47 32.04 0.79 4.58
C LEU A 47 33.04 1.60 3.74
N TYR A 48 34.16 1.96 4.36
CA TYR A 48 35.24 2.69 3.71
C TYR A 48 36.03 1.75 2.79
N LEU A 49 35.77 1.82 1.49
CA LEU A 49 36.68 1.33 0.45
C LEU A 49 36.84 2.46 -0.58
N SER A 50 38.04 3.08 -0.58
CA SER A 50 38.58 4.02 -1.58
C SER A 50 37.57 4.86 -2.39
N ASP A 51 37.37 6.10 -1.95
CA ASP A 51 36.99 7.28 -2.75
C ASP A 51 35.76 7.23 -3.66
N SER A 52 34.74 6.41 -3.35
CA SER A 52 33.43 6.58 -3.98
C SER A 52 32.30 6.33 -2.98
N LEU A 53 31.62 7.41 -2.60
CA LEU A 53 30.38 7.36 -1.84
C LEU A 53 29.24 6.96 -2.79
N ILE A 54 28.99 5.66 -2.93
CA ILE A 54 27.73 5.20 -3.55
C ILE A 54 26.64 5.36 -2.49
N LEU A 55 25.95 6.50 -2.50
CA LEU A 55 24.66 6.65 -1.83
C LEU A 55 23.65 5.81 -2.61
N SER A 56 23.50 4.54 -2.23
CA SER A 56 22.28 3.81 -2.55
C SER A 56 21.16 4.38 -1.67
N SER A 57 20.68 5.58 -1.99
CA SER A 57 19.34 5.97 -1.55
C SER A 57 18.39 4.97 -2.21
N GLY A 58 17.82 4.06 -1.44
CA GLY A 58 16.60 3.39 -1.87
C GLY A 58 15.65 4.47 -2.37
N LEU A 59 15.12 4.30 -3.58
CA LEU A 59 14.29 5.30 -4.23
C LEU A 59 13.02 5.45 -3.39
N THR A 60 12.97 6.41 -2.48
CA THR A 60 11.77 6.65 -1.68
C THR A 60 10.73 7.28 -2.57
N HIS A 61 9.55 6.67 -2.69
CA HIS A 61 8.42 7.24 -3.42
C HIS A 61 8.05 8.62 -2.86
N GLN A 62 7.91 9.61 -3.74
CA GLN A 62 7.39 10.93 -3.38
C GLN A 62 5.92 11.02 -3.82
N TYR A 63 5.01 11.07 -2.86
CA TYR A 63 3.57 11.17 -3.14
C TYR A 63 3.12 12.61 -3.34
N ARG A 64 2.05 12.76 -4.13
CA ARG A 64 1.37 14.04 -4.37
C ARG A 64 -0.14 13.84 -4.40
N PHE A 65 -0.85 14.66 -3.64
CA PHE A 65 -2.31 14.65 -3.60
C PHE A 65 -2.92 15.63 -4.62
N PHE A 66 -4.03 15.22 -5.24
CA PHE A 66 -4.85 16.05 -6.13
C PHE A 66 -6.30 16.00 -5.64
N SER A 67 -6.91 17.17 -5.43
CA SER A 67 -8.28 17.28 -4.92
C SER A 67 -9.37 17.18 -5.99
N GLN A 68 -9.01 17.18 -7.27
CA GLN A 68 -9.96 17.04 -8.37
C GLN A 68 -10.46 15.59 -8.46
N PRO A 69 -11.77 15.33 -8.36
CA PRO A 69 -12.31 13.98 -8.50
C PRO A 69 -12.27 13.53 -9.97
N LEU A 70 -11.76 12.32 -10.21
CA LEU A 70 -11.67 11.68 -11.51
C LEU A 70 -12.04 10.20 -11.39
N THR A 71 -12.48 9.56 -12.48
CA THR A 71 -12.55 8.09 -12.54
C THR A 71 -11.14 7.51 -12.43
N TRP A 72 -11.01 6.25 -11.98
CA TRP A 72 -9.68 5.63 -11.80
C TRP A 72 -8.81 5.73 -13.06
N THR A 73 -9.38 5.38 -14.23
CA THR A 73 -8.68 5.46 -15.52
C THR A 73 -8.28 6.89 -15.88
N ALA A 74 -9.14 7.87 -15.62
CA ALA A 74 -8.82 9.28 -15.88
C ALA A 74 -7.73 9.81 -14.91
N ALA A 75 -7.76 9.40 -13.64
CA ALA A 75 -6.74 9.74 -12.65
C ALA A 75 -5.37 9.13 -13.04
N GLN A 76 -5.35 7.87 -13.45
CA GLN A 76 -4.14 7.21 -13.97
C GLN A 76 -3.58 7.93 -15.20
N ALA A 77 -4.42 8.22 -16.18
CA ALA A 77 -4.01 8.95 -17.39
C ALA A 77 -3.46 10.34 -17.06
N TYR A 78 -4.07 11.05 -16.10
CA TYR A 78 -3.60 12.33 -15.60
C TYR A 78 -2.22 12.21 -14.94
N CYS A 79 -2.05 11.28 -14.00
CA CYS A 79 -0.78 11.05 -13.32
C CYS A 79 0.35 10.67 -14.29
N ARG A 80 0.07 9.89 -15.34
CA ARG A 80 1.05 9.55 -16.38
C ARG A 80 1.44 10.71 -17.29
N GLN A 81 0.58 11.72 -17.42
CA GLN A 81 0.89 12.93 -18.19
C GLN A 81 1.72 13.94 -17.40
N THR A 82 1.46 14.08 -16.09
CA THR A 82 2.06 15.16 -15.29
C THR A 82 3.12 14.67 -14.29
N HIS A 83 3.11 13.38 -13.97
CA HIS A 83 3.97 12.70 -12.98
C HIS A 83 4.42 11.32 -13.51
N ALA A 84 4.48 10.30 -12.64
CA ALA A 84 4.84 8.93 -13.03
C ALA A 84 3.58 8.07 -13.26
N ASP A 85 2.84 7.76 -12.19
CA ASP A 85 1.59 6.99 -12.24
C ASP A 85 0.78 7.26 -10.94
N LEU A 86 -0.36 6.59 -10.77
CA LEU A 86 -1.04 6.50 -9.47
C LEU A 86 -0.12 5.86 -8.41
N ALA A 87 -0.32 6.22 -7.15
CA ALA A 87 0.52 5.79 -6.04
C ALA A 87 0.57 4.26 -5.89
N THR A 88 1.77 3.70 -5.86
CA THR A 88 2.05 2.32 -5.43
C THR A 88 2.45 2.32 -3.96
N VAL A 89 2.12 1.27 -3.21
CA VAL A 89 2.51 1.11 -1.79
C VAL A 89 2.98 -0.32 -1.58
N GLU A 90 4.30 -0.50 -1.45
CA GLU A 90 4.95 -1.82 -1.41
C GLU A 90 5.30 -2.26 0.02
N ASN A 91 5.34 -1.33 0.96
CA ASN A 91 5.74 -1.58 2.34
C ASN A 91 5.14 -0.57 3.32
N SER A 92 5.34 -0.79 4.62
CA SER A 92 4.79 0.06 5.68
C SER A 92 5.41 1.45 5.77
N GLU A 93 6.66 1.63 5.32
CA GLU A 93 7.31 2.95 5.27
C GLU A 93 6.63 3.82 4.21
N GLU A 94 6.38 3.26 3.03
CA GLU A 94 5.64 3.90 1.95
C GLU A 94 4.19 4.22 2.35
N LEU A 95 3.53 3.34 3.10
CA LEU A 95 2.21 3.62 3.65
C LEU A 95 2.24 4.85 4.57
N GLY A 96 3.28 4.98 5.41
CA GLY A 96 3.48 6.15 6.27
C GLY A 96 3.62 7.44 5.46
N LEU A 97 4.48 7.43 4.45
CA LEU A 97 4.69 8.58 3.56
C LEU A 97 3.41 9.02 2.81
N LEU A 98 2.59 8.06 2.36
CA LEU A 98 1.31 8.36 1.72
C LEU A 98 0.33 9.00 2.73
N MET A 99 0.24 8.46 3.94
CA MET A 99 -0.59 9.01 5.01
C MET A 99 -0.17 10.44 5.38
N ASP A 100 1.13 10.69 5.54
CA ASP A 100 1.67 12.02 5.84
C ASP A 100 1.31 13.04 4.74
N THR A 101 1.34 12.60 3.47
CA THR A 101 0.96 13.42 2.31
C THR A 101 -0.52 13.82 2.37
N LEU A 102 -1.42 12.87 2.67
CA LEU A 102 -2.86 13.13 2.78
C LEU A 102 -3.19 14.01 4.00
N GLN A 103 -2.56 13.75 5.15
CA GLN A 103 -2.72 14.54 6.36
C GLN A 103 -2.23 15.98 6.15
N SER A 104 -1.09 16.17 5.51
CA SER A 104 -0.55 17.50 5.18
C SER A 104 -1.45 18.28 4.22
N ALA A 105 -2.19 17.57 3.36
CA ALA A 105 -3.22 18.16 2.50
C ALA A 105 -4.55 18.41 3.21
N GLY A 106 -4.71 17.97 4.46
CA GLY A 106 -5.97 18.05 5.20
C GLY A 106 -7.08 17.17 4.62
N TYR A 107 -6.73 16.11 3.89
CA TYR A 107 -7.69 15.20 3.26
C TYR A 107 -7.89 13.92 4.08
N GLY A 108 -9.14 13.57 4.35
CA GLY A 108 -9.52 12.45 5.22
C GLY A 108 -10.60 11.55 4.63
N SER A 109 -10.68 11.45 3.30
CA SER A 109 -11.61 10.57 2.60
C SER A 109 -10.84 9.64 1.65
N ASP A 110 -11.57 8.86 0.85
CA ASP A 110 -11.00 7.82 0.01
C ASP A 110 -10.28 8.40 -1.20
N VAL A 111 -9.15 7.79 -1.58
CA VAL A 111 -8.34 8.18 -2.74
C VAL A 111 -8.06 6.97 -3.62
N TRP A 112 -7.93 7.19 -4.93
CA TRP A 112 -7.44 6.16 -5.84
C TRP A 112 -5.94 5.90 -5.63
N ILE A 113 -5.55 4.63 -5.67
CA ILE A 113 -4.16 4.18 -5.76
C ILE A 113 -3.96 3.34 -7.02
N GLY A 114 -2.71 3.02 -7.35
CA GLY A 114 -2.35 2.38 -8.61
C GLY A 114 -2.64 0.89 -8.70
N LEU A 115 -3.05 0.24 -7.60
CA LEU A 115 -3.39 -1.19 -7.63
C LEU A 115 -4.74 -1.40 -8.31
N TYR A 116 -4.77 -2.27 -9.32
CA TYR A 116 -5.97 -2.65 -10.06
C TYR A 116 -5.88 -4.10 -10.53
N SER A 117 -7.02 -4.68 -10.92
CA SER A 117 -7.09 -6.04 -11.48
C SER A 117 -7.63 -5.99 -12.89
N GLU A 118 -7.08 -6.85 -13.77
CA GLU A 118 -7.62 -7.19 -15.07
C GLU A 118 -8.18 -8.62 -15.00
N ILE A 119 -9.32 -8.88 -15.65
CA ILE A 119 -9.98 -10.19 -15.62
C ILE A 119 -9.98 -10.79 -17.01
N ASP A 120 -9.18 -11.84 -17.18
CA ASP A 120 -9.08 -12.62 -18.41
C ASP A 120 -10.09 -13.77 -18.40
N TRP A 121 -11.30 -13.48 -18.88
CA TRP A 121 -12.35 -14.48 -19.05
C TRP A 121 -11.93 -15.57 -20.05
N LYS A 122 -12.11 -16.85 -19.69
CA LYS A 122 -11.69 -18.01 -20.51
C LYS A 122 -12.81 -19.03 -20.63
N TRP A 123 -12.86 -19.71 -21.77
CA TRP A 123 -13.70 -20.91 -21.92
C TRP A 123 -13.06 -22.09 -21.21
N SER A 124 -13.90 -22.99 -20.67
CA SER A 124 -13.45 -24.13 -19.84
C SER A 124 -12.72 -25.21 -20.63
N ASP A 125 -12.82 -25.21 -21.96
CA ASP A 125 -12.14 -26.20 -22.81
C ASP A 125 -10.63 -25.94 -22.97
N ALA A 126 -10.14 -24.78 -22.54
CA ALA A 126 -8.74 -24.33 -22.62
C ALA A 126 -8.11 -24.30 -24.03
N TYR A 127 -8.79 -24.78 -25.07
CA TYR A 127 -8.28 -24.81 -26.45
C TYR A 127 -8.35 -23.43 -27.10
N THR A 128 -9.39 -22.66 -26.76
CA THR A 128 -9.54 -21.32 -27.29
C THR A 128 -8.91 -20.31 -26.34
N GLY A 129 -7.58 -20.39 -26.14
CA GLY A 129 -6.81 -19.42 -25.34
C GLY A 129 -7.00 -17.96 -25.75
N THR A 130 -7.65 -17.72 -26.90
CA THR A 130 -8.10 -16.43 -27.46
C THR A 130 -9.59 -16.42 -27.86
N GLY A 131 -10.38 -17.49 -27.67
CA GLY A 131 -11.79 -17.55 -28.16
C GLY A 131 -12.81 -16.87 -27.26
N ALA A 132 -12.30 -16.10 -26.32
CA ALA A 132 -13.04 -15.39 -25.32
C ALA A 132 -13.28 -13.91 -25.75
N ASP A 133 -13.09 -13.59 -27.03
CA ASP A 133 -13.32 -12.22 -27.50
C ASP A 133 -14.81 -11.91 -27.67
N TYR A 134 -15.60 -12.90 -28.11
CA TYR A 134 -17.04 -12.73 -28.22
C TYR A 134 -17.67 -12.73 -26.83
N ARG A 135 -18.40 -11.65 -26.54
CA ARG A 135 -19.14 -11.43 -25.30
C ARG A 135 -20.52 -10.91 -25.60
N HIS A 136 -21.51 -11.45 -24.91
CA HIS A 136 -22.89 -10.97 -24.97
C HIS A 136 -23.38 -10.66 -23.55
N TRP A 137 -22.58 -9.90 -22.82
CA TRP A 137 -22.92 -9.41 -21.48
C TRP A 137 -24.20 -8.59 -21.51
N ARG A 138 -24.98 -8.70 -20.45
CA ARG A 138 -26.16 -7.89 -20.29
C ARG A 138 -25.80 -6.42 -19.97
N SER A 139 -26.03 -5.53 -20.93
CA SER A 139 -25.63 -4.13 -20.80
C SER A 139 -26.52 -3.28 -19.87
N ASP A 140 -27.82 -3.58 -19.75
CA ASP A 140 -28.76 -2.80 -18.91
C ASP A 140 -28.53 -3.00 -17.39
N TYR A 141 -27.77 -4.02 -17.00
CA TYR A 141 -27.33 -4.24 -15.62
C TYR A 141 -25.82 -4.01 -15.40
N ASN A 142 -25.10 -3.57 -16.44
CA ASN A 142 -23.63 -3.38 -16.42
C ASN A 142 -22.84 -4.67 -16.11
N GLU A 143 -23.27 -5.80 -16.65
CA GLU A 143 -22.53 -7.05 -16.54
C GLU A 143 -21.19 -7.00 -17.32
N PRO A 144 -20.14 -7.71 -16.84
CA PRO A 144 -20.09 -8.36 -15.53
C PRO A 144 -19.94 -7.33 -14.41
N ASP A 145 -20.68 -7.50 -13.32
CA ASP A 145 -20.73 -6.55 -12.20
C ASP A 145 -19.93 -7.00 -10.95
N PHE A 146 -19.44 -8.25 -10.95
CA PHE A 146 -18.65 -8.86 -9.89
C PHE A 146 -19.29 -8.71 -8.51
N HIS A 147 -20.59 -8.97 -8.40
CA HIS A 147 -21.33 -8.78 -7.15
C HIS A 147 -20.68 -9.50 -5.98
N TYR A 148 -20.52 -8.78 -4.86
CA TYR A 148 -19.77 -9.23 -3.67
C TYR A 148 -18.34 -9.75 -3.93
N SER A 149 -17.76 -9.48 -5.09
CA SER A 149 -16.44 -9.96 -5.52
C SER A 149 -16.32 -11.49 -5.52
N ILE A 150 -17.40 -12.21 -5.86
CA ILE A 150 -17.42 -13.68 -5.92
C ILE A 150 -17.92 -14.24 -7.27
N GLU A 151 -18.34 -13.37 -8.18
CA GLU A 151 -18.95 -13.75 -9.45
C GLU A 151 -17.90 -13.87 -10.56
N PHE A 152 -17.43 -15.10 -10.78
CA PHE A 152 -16.33 -15.37 -11.72
C PHE A 152 -16.67 -16.49 -12.71
N CYS A 153 -17.93 -16.92 -12.75
CA CYS A 153 -18.46 -17.87 -13.72
C CYS A 153 -19.60 -17.23 -14.50
N VAL A 154 -19.85 -17.69 -15.73
CA VAL A 154 -20.84 -17.06 -16.61
C VAL A 154 -22.07 -17.96 -16.74
N MET A 155 -23.26 -17.38 -16.60
CA MET A 155 -24.51 -18.03 -16.96
C MET A 155 -25.11 -17.44 -18.23
N PHE A 156 -25.75 -18.29 -19.03
CA PHE A 156 -26.59 -17.88 -20.15
C PHE A 156 -28.03 -17.68 -19.64
N ALA A 157 -28.56 -16.47 -19.75
CA ALA A 157 -29.89 -16.14 -19.29
C ALA A 157 -30.96 -16.30 -20.38
N TYR A 158 -32.23 -16.21 -19.95
CA TYR A 158 -33.40 -16.44 -20.81
C TYR A 158 -33.44 -15.54 -22.04
N TYR A 159 -32.95 -14.30 -21.93
CA TYR A 159 -32.94 -13.31 -23.02
C TYR A 159 -31.67 -13.40 -23.89
N ALA A 160 -30.96 -14.53 -23.83
CA ALA A 160 -29.74 -14.83 -24.57
C ALA A 160 -28.53 -13.95 -24.23
N ASP A 161 -28.61 -13.21 -23.13
CA ASP A 161 -27.57 -12.40 -22.53
C ASP A 161 -26.83 -13.16 -21.42
N TRP A 162 -25.66 -12.65 -21.05
CA TRP A 162 -24.74 -13.27 -20.10
C TRP A 162 -24.65 -12.44 -18.83
N TYR A 163 -24.54 -13.16 -17.72
CA TYR A 163 -24.31 -12.61 -16.39
C TYR A 163 -23.11 -13.31 -15.76
N ASP A 164 -22.30 -12.58 -15.01
CA ASP A 164 -21.42 -13.24 -14.05
C ASP A 164 -22.20 -13.66 -12.81
N VAL A 165 -21.82 -14.81 -12.26
CA VAL A 165 -22.44 -15.41 -11.09
C VAL A 165 -21.40 -16.18 -10.29
N SER A 166 -21.73 -16.45 -9.03
CA SER A 166 -20.92 -17.33 -8.18
C SER A 166 -20.77 -18.70 -8.82
N CYS A 167 -19.51 -19.15 -8.97
CA CYS A 167 -19.20 -20.50 -9.47
C CYS A 167 -19.72 -21.62 -8.57
N SER A 168 -20.07 -21.31 -7.32
CA SER A 168 -20.60 -22.29 -6.36
C SER A 168 -22.12 -22.45 -6.44
N ASP A 169 -22.80 -21.67 -7.29
CA ASP A 169 -24.24 -21.77 -7.46
C ASP A 169 -24.63 -23.05 -8.19
N ASN A 170 -25.60 -23.79 -7.64
CA ASN A 170 -26.17 -24.95 -8.32
C ASN A 170 -27.04 -24.49 -9.50
N ARG A 171 -26.61 -24.80 -10.73
CA ARG A 171 -27.30 -24.41 -11.97
C ARG A 171 -27.41 -25.59 -12.94
N GLN A 172 -28.44 -25.55 -13.78
CA GLN A 172 -28.51 -26.43 -14.95
C GLN A 172 -27.41 -26.04 -15.94
N PHE A 173 -26.95 -27.02 -16.73
CA PHE A 173 -25.82 -26.86 -17.62
C PHE A 173 -26.08 -27.48 -18.99
N VAL A 174 -25.32 -27.05 -19.99
CA VAL A 174 -25.34 -27.58 -21.36
C VAL A 174 -23.92 -27.97 -21.74
N CYS A 175 -23.76 -29.16 -22.32
CA CYS A 175 -22.50 -29.61 -22.90
C CYS A 175 -22.57 -29.49 -24.42
N TYR A 176 -21.43 -29.28 -25.08
CA TYR A 176 -21.30 -29.39 -26.52
C TYR A 176 -20.41 -30.59 -26.87
N LYS A 177 -20.57 -31.12 -28.08
CA LYS A 177 -19.64 -32.08 -28.69
C LYS A 177 -19.30 -31.55 -30.08
N GLY A 178 -18.01 -31.38 -30.35
CA GLY A 178 -17.47 -31.09 -31.68
C GLY A 178 -17.46 -32.31 -32.58
#